data_AF-A0A6N8NR79-F1
#
_entry.id   AF-A0A6N8NR79-F1
#
_cell.length_a   1.000
_cell.length_b   1.000
_cell.length_c   1.000
_cell.angle_alpha   90.00
_cell.angle_beta   90.00
_cell.angle_gamma   90.00
#
_symmetry.space_group_name_H-M   'P 1'
#
loop_
_entity.id
_entity.type
_entity.pdbx_description
1 polymer ?
#
loop_
_entity_poly.entity_id
_entity_poly.type
_entity_poly.pdbx_seq_one_letter_code
_entity_poly.pdbx_strand_id
1 'polypeptide(L)'
;LDLENLPRNDQGKVDFDKDFFGKESFLTVSGQLNGETYACALSKIYTFGPTFRAENSNTSRHLAEFWMLEPEVAFANLNDIAGLAEAMLKYVFKAVLEERADDMKFFAERVDKDAVSRLERFIEADFAQVDYTDAVTILENCGRKFENPVYWGVDLSSEHERYLAEEHFKAPVVVKNYPKDIKAFYMRLNEDGKTVAAMDVLAPGIGEIIGGSQREERLDVLDERMLEMGL
;
A
#
# COMPACT_ATOMS: atom_id res chain seq x y z
N LEU A 1 14.31 26.75 6.02
CA LEU A 1 15.56 27.29 5.45
C LEU A 1 15.27 28.64 4.83
N ASP A 2 16.25 29.56 4.86
CA ASP A 2 16.22 30.73 3.99
C ASP A 2 16.60 30.29 2.58
N LEU A 3 15.59 30.05 1.74
CA LEU A 3 15.79 29.57 0.36
C LEU A 3 16.54 30.59 -0.52
N GLU A 4 16.54 31.87 -0.13
CA GLU A 4 17.21 32.94 -0.85
C GLU A 4 18.72 33.00 -0.56
N ASN A 5 19.16 32.40 0.55
CA ASN A 5 20.55 32.48 1.02
C ASN A 5 21.13 31.11 1.41
N LEU A 6 20.92 30.10 0.56
CA LEU A 6 21.53 28.78 0.75
C LEU A 6 23.06 28.86 0.62
N PRO A 7 23.83 28.19 1.50
CA PRO A 7 25.27 28.04 1.32
C PRO A 7 25.59 27.42 -0.04
N ARG A 8 26.62 27.93 -0.72
CA ARG A 8 27.07 27.44 -2.02
C ARG A 8 28.53 27.01 -2.00
N ASN A 9 28.86 26.03 -2.84
CA ASN A 9 30.23 25.59 -3.07
C ASN A 9 30.90 26.40 -4.20
N ASP A 10 32.17 26.11 -4.48
CA ASP A 10 32.95 26.81 -5.52
C ASP A 10 32.38 26.67 -6.94
N GLN A 11 31.48 25.70 -7.16
CA GLN A 11 30.77 25.49 -8.43
C GLN A 11 29.43 26.22 -8.48
N GLY A 12 29.07 26.99 -7.43
CA GLY A 12 27.81 27.72 -7.32
C GLY A 12 26.58 26.83 -7.01
N LYS A 13 26.75 25.54 -6.75
CA LYS A 13 25.68 24.63 -6.32
C LYS A 13 25.43 24.75 -4.83
N VAL A 14 24.25 24.33 -4.36
CA VAL A 14 23.94 24.24 -2.93
C VAL A 14 24.96 23.32 -2.25
N ASP A 15 25.52 23.78 -1.14
CA ASP A 15 26.54 23.09 -0.37
C ASP A 15 25.91 22.34 0.80
N PHE A 16 25.48 21.09 0.53
CA PHE A 16 24.81 20.24 1.52
C PHE A 16 25.72 19.75 2.65
N ASP A 17 27.05 19.88 2.54
CA ASP A 17 27.98 19.58 3.65
C ASP A 17 27.77 20.56 4.82
N LYS A 18 27.17 21.73 4.54
CA LYS A 18 26.79 22.74 5.54
C LYS A 18 25.34 22.59 6.01
N ASP A 19 24.59 21.63 5.48
CA ASP A 19 23.30 21.25 6.05
C ASP A 19 23.52 20.64 7.44
N PHE A 20 22.48 20.64 8.29
CA PHE A 20 22.52 20.09 9.64
C PHE A 20 22.96 18.62 9.67
N PHE A 21 22.55 17.83 8.68
CA PHE A 21 22.92 16.42 8.56
C PHE A 21 24.20 16.18 7.75
N GLY A 22 24.85 17.24 7.25
CA GLY A 22 26.03 17.17 6.39
C GLY A 22 25.79 16.47 5.06
N LYS A 23 24.53 16.36 4.62
CA LYS A 23 24.10 15.81 3.34
C LYS A 23 22.65 16.21 3.06
N GLU A 24 22.26 16.12 1.78
CA GLU A 24 20.86 16.28 1.39
C GLU A 24 19.99 15.24 2.11
N SER A 25 18.86 15.70 2.65
CA SER A 25 17.97 14.91 3.51
C SER A 25 16.52 15.16 3.13
N PHE A 26 15.71 14.11 3.18
CA PHE A 26 14.31 14.13 2.78
C PHE A 26 13.40 13.63 3.89
N LEU A 27 12.14 14.07 3.88
CA LEU A 27 11.10 13.46 4.68
C LEU A 27 10.74 12.09 4.08
N THR A 28 10.58 11.09 4.94
CA THR A 28 10.38 9.73 4.45
C THR A 28 8.97 9.51 3.90
N VAL A 29 8.88 8.75 2.82
CA VAL A 29 7.61 8.25 2.26
C VAL A 29 7.17 6.94 2.93
N SER A 30 8.08 6.24 3.60
CA SER A 30 7.85 4.93 4.23
C SER A 30 9.01 4.54 5.15
N GLY A 31 8.72 3.86 6.27
CA GLY A 31 9.73 3.29 7.16
C GLY A 31 10.21 1.89 6.74
N GLN A 32 9.67 1.32 5.66
CA GLN A 32 9.81 -0.09 5.29
C GLN A 32 11.27 -0.57 5.24
N LEU A 33 12.15 0.10 4.49
CA LEU A 33 13.53 -0.35 4.30
C LEU A 33 14.30 -0.42 5.63
N ASN A 34 14.03 0.50 6.55
CA ASN A 34 14.57 0.43 7.91
C ASN A 34 13.93 -0.73 8.68
N GLY A 35 12.62 -0.91 8.56
CA GLY A 35 11.86 -2.02 9.16
C GLY A 35 12.43 -3.40 8.81
N GLU A 36 12.81 -3.63 7.55
CA GLU A 36 13.41 -4.89 7.08
C GLU A 36 14.69 -5.23 7.87
N THR A 37 15.55 -4.24 8.15
CA THR A 37 16.77 -4.46 8.96
C THR A 37 16.46 -4.90 10.39
N TYR A 38 15.40 -4.35 11.00
CA TYR A 38 14.97 -4.74 12.34
C TYR A 38 14.25 -6.10 12.34
N ALA A 39 13.49 -6.42 11.29
CA ALA A 39 12.85 -7.73 11.14
C ALA A 39 13.88 -8.86 11.11
N CYS A 40 15.05 -8.65 10.49
CA CYS A 40 16.17 -9.61 10.54
C CYS A 40 16.70 -9.88 11.96
N ALA A 41 16.57 -8.91 12.88
CA ALA A 41 17.04 -9.04 14.26
C ALA A 41 15.95 -9.51 15.24
N LEU A 42 14.71 -9.04 15.05
CA LEU A 42 13.59 -9.18 16.00
C LEU A 42 12.48 -10.09 15.48
N SER A 43 12.60 -10.60 14.26
CA SER A 43 11.62 -11.42 13.52
C SER A 43 10.28 -10.74 13.20
N LYS A 44 9.70 -9.95 14.10
CA LYS A 44 8.42 -9.26 13.89
C LYS A 44 8.52 -7.84 14.45
N ILE A 45 8.32 -6.86 13.58
CA ILE A 45 8.28 -5.45 13.95
C ILE A 45 7.08 -4.78 13.30
N TYR A 46 6.74 -3.59 13.77
CA TYR A 46 5.89 -2.66 13.03
C TYR A 46 6.37 -1.24 13.28
N THR A 47 6.26 -0.38 12.28
CA THR A 47 6.36 1.07 12.46
C THR A 47 4.96 1.63 12.66
N PHE A 48 4.85 2.72 13.41
CA PHE A 48 3.64 3.55 13.45
C PHE A 48 4.11 4.99 13.51
N GLY A 49 4.07 5.70 12.39
CA GLY A 49 4.71 7.01 12.28
C GLY A 49 4.19 7.87 11.13
N PRO A 50 4.52 9.17 11.14
CA PRO A 50 4.17 10.07 10.05
C PRO A 50 5.03 9.80 8.81
N THR A 51 4.39 9.88 7.65
CA THR A 51 5.01 9.76 6.33
C THR A 51 4.48 10.85 5.41
N PHE A 52 5.28 11.20 4.41
CA PHE A 52 5.07 12.42 3.64
C PHE A 52 5.06 12.12 2.14
N ARG A 53 4.16 12.76 1.40
CA ARG A 53 4.12 12.73 -0.07
C ARG A 53 4.04 14.16 -0.60
N ALA A 54 4.96 14.50 -1.50
CA ALA A 54 5.05 15.84 -2.10
C ALA A 54 4.38 15.94 -3.48
N GLU A 55 3.47 15.02 -3.80
CA GLU A 55 2.71 15.05 -5.05
C GLU A 55 1.75 16.24 -5.06
N ASN A 56 1.64 16.92 -6.21
CA ASN A 56 0.69 18.03 -6.37
C ASN A 56 -0.72 17.49 -6.65
N SER A 57 -1.29 16.80 -5.66
CA SER A 57 -2.60 16.15 -5.73
C SER A 57 -3.57 16.83 -4.77
N ASN A 58 -4.58 17.51 -5.32
CA ASN A 58 -5.64 18.16 -4.54
C ASN A 58 -6.97 17.42 -4.73
N THR A 59 -7.13 16.30 -4.00
CA THR A 59 -8.36 15.51 -4.01
C THR A 59 -8.86 15.30 -2.59
N SER A 60 -10.09 14.79 -2.43
CA SER A 60 -10.68 14.50 -1.11
C SER A 60 -10.06 13.31 -0.37
N ARG A 61 -9.06 12.63 -0.96
CA ARG A 61 -8.47 11.40 -0.43
C ARG A 61 -6.96 11.46 -0.19
N HIS A 62 -6.27 12.50 -0.70
CA HIS A 62 -4.81 12.62 -0.56
C HIS A 62 -4.44 13.65 0.50
N LEU A 63 -3.42 13.33 1.28
CA LEU A 63 -2.80 14.21 2.26
C LEU A 63 -1.29 14.24 1.99
N ALA A 64 -0.67 15.42 2.16
CA ALA A 64 0.78 15.56 2.05
C ALA A 64 1.53 14.94 3.26
N GLU A 65 0.84 14.85 4.40
CA GLU A 65 1.30 14.20 5.63
C GLU A 65 0.18 13.30 6.15
N PHE A 66 0.51 12.04 6.41
CA PHE A 66 -0.40 11.04 6.96
C PHE A 66 0.38 10.02 7.79
N TRP A 67 -0.32 9.15 8.50
CA TRP A 67 0.29 8.12 9.34
C TRP A 67 0.21 6.76 8.66
N MET A 68 1.32 6.02 8.69
CA MET A 68 1.36 4.64 8.25
C MET A 68 1.67 3.71 9.42
N LEU A 69 0.98 2.56 9.42
CA LEU A 69 1.28 1.39 10.23
C LEU A 69 1.89 0.35 9.29
N GLU A 70 3.17 0.04 9.46
CA GLU A 70 3.92 -0.81 8.52
C GLU A 70 4.51 -2.02 9.27
N PRO A 71 3.79 -3.16 9.33
CA PRO A 71 4.33 -4.39 9.90
C PRO A 71 5.33 -5.05 8.94
N GLU A 72 6.44 -5.56 9.47
CA GLU A 72 7.43 -6.35 8.74
C GLU A 72 7.72 -7.65 9.50
N VAL A 73 7.66 -8.79 8.81
CA VAL A 73 7.70 -10.12 9.42
C VAL A 73 8.69 -11.01 8.68
N ALA A 74 9.75 -11.41 9.37
CA ALA A 74 10.70 -12.39 8.87
C ALA A 74 10.03 -13.77 8.71
N PHE A 75 10.51 -14.53 7.72
CA PHE A 75 10.02 -15.87 7.37
C PHE A 75 8.57 -15.92 6.85
N ALA A 76 7.97 -14.77 6.53
CA ALA A 76 6.66 -14.68 5.92
C ALA A 76 6.77 -14.60 4.38
N ASN A 77 5.93 -15.34 3.67
CA ASN A 77 5.71 -15.18 2.23
C ASN A 77 4.48 -14.30 1.95
N LEU A 78 4.16 -14.10 0.67
CA LEU A 78 3.01 -13.29 0.23
C LEU A 78 1.67 -13.73 0.85
N ASN A 79 1.44 -15.03 1.00
CA ASN A 79 0.20 -15.54 1.60
C ASN A 79 0.15 -15.29 3.10
N ASP A 80 1.28 -15.38 3.79
CA ASP A 80 1.36 -15.10 5.23
C ASP A 80 1.04 -13.63 5.52
N ILE A 81 1.60 -12.69 4.74
CA ILE A 81 1.31 -11.26 4.91
C ILE A 81 -0.11 -10.90 4.49
N ALA A 82 -0.70 -11.58 3.49
CA ALA A 82 -2.11 -11.42 3.14
C ALA A 82 -3.04 -11.85 4.28
N GLY A 83 -2.75 -13.00 4.90
CA GLY A 83 -3.48 -13.47 6.07
C GLY A 83 -3.30 -12.56 7.29
N LEU A 84 -2.10 -11.99 7.48
CA LEU A 84 -1.85 -11.01 8.53
C LEU A 84 -2.67 -9.72 8.32
N ALA A 85 -2.72 -9.21 7.09
CA ALA A 85 -3.50 -8.02 6.74
C ALA A 85 -5.00 -8.23 7.01
N GLU A 86 -5.55 -9.37 6.60
CA GLU A 86 -6.93 -9.75 6.91
C GLU A 86 -7.19 -9.82 8.41
N ALA A 87 -6.36 -10.56 9.15
CA ALA A 87 -6.50 -10.72 10.60
C ALA A 87 -6.43 -9.38 11.34
N MET A 88 -5.50 -8.50 10.93
CA MET A 88 -5.33 -7.18 11.52
C MET A 88 -6.56 -6.29 11.29
N LEU A 89 -7.08 -6.21 10.06
CA LEU A 89 -8.26 -5.40 9.75
C LEU A 89 -9.50 -5.89 10.50
N LYS A 90 -9.74 -7.21 10.50
CA LYS A 90 -10.86 -7.82 11.25
C LYS A 90 -10.77 -7.52 12.74
N TYR A 91 -9.57 -7.63 13.32
CA TYR A 91 -9.34 -7.32 14.73
C TYR A 91 -9.62 -5.85 15.04
N VAL A 92 -9.07 -4.91 14.26
CA VAL A 92 -9.23 -3.47 14.49
C VAL A 92 -10.70 -3.07 14.37
N PHE A 93 -11.41 -3.53 13.33
CA PHE A 93 -12.82 -3.19 13.16
C PHE A 93 -13.69 -3.76 14.27
N LYS A 94 -13.41 -4.99 14.72
CA LYS A 94 -14.08 -5.58 15.88
C LYS A 94 -13.84 -4.76 17.14
N ALA A 95 -12.60 -4.36 17.41
CA ALA A 95 -12.26 -3.52 18.55
C ALA A 95 -12.97 -2.17 18.51
N VAL A 96 -13.09 -1.52 17.34
CA VAL A 96 -13.86 -0.26 17.21
C VAL A 96 -15.34 -0.47 17.54
N LEU A 97 -15.96 -1.55 17.04
CA LEU A 97 -17.36 -1.84 17.32
C LEU A 97 -17.62 -2.16 18.80
N GLU A 98 -16.71 -2.88 19.45
CA GLU A 98 -16.85 -3.29 20.85
C GLU A 98 -16.49 -2.16 21.84
N GLU A 99 -15.43 -1.41 21.57
CA GLU A 99 -14.89 -0.42 22.50
C GLU A 99 -15.40 1.01 22.26
N ARG A 100 -15.92 1.31 21.07
CA ARG A 100 -16.40 2.65 20.66
C ARG A 100 -17.81 2.61 20.06
N ALA A 101 -18.67 1.76 20.62
CA ALA A 101 -20.04 1.56 20.15
C ALA A 101 -20.91 2.84 20.18
N ASP A 102 -20.67 3.74 21.12
CA ASP A 102 -21.37 5.02 21.26
C ASP A 102 -21.02 6.00 20.12
N ASP A 103 -19.74 6.15 19.81
CA ASP A 103 -19.28 6.93 18.65
C ASP A 103 -19.79 6.32 17.33
N MET A 104 -19.72 4.99 17.20
CA MET A 104 -20.22 4.29 16.02
C MET A 104 -21.74 4.46 15.84
N LYS A 105 -22.50 4.45 16.94
CA LYS A 105 -23.94 4.76 16.92
C LYS A 105 -24.18 6.19 16.46
N PHE A 106 -23.39 7.16 16.93
CA PHE A 106 -23.49 8.55 16.47
C PHE A 106 -23.24 8.66 14.96
N PHE A 107 -22.20 7.99 14.43
CA PHE A 107 -21.94 7.96 12.98
C PHE A 107 -23.10 7.33 12.20
N ALA A 108 -23.69 6.24 12.71
CA ALA A 108 -24.86 5.63 12.10
C ALA A 108 -26.07 6.58 12.04
N GLU A 109 -26.30 7.38 13.08
CA GLU A 109 -27.43 8.31 13.13
C GLU A 109 -27.22 9.58 12.30
N ARG A 110 -25.97 10.03 12.14
CA ARG A 110 -25.66 11.38 11.63
C ARG A 110 -24.91 11.46 10.32
N VAL A 111 -24.14 10.43 9.98
CA VAL A 111 -23.21 10.46 8.84
C VAL A 111 -23.57 9.38 7.83
N ASP A 112 -23.65 8.13 8.28
CA ASP A 112 -23.86 6.98 7.42
C ASP A 112 -24.56 5.85 8.18
N LYS A 113 -25.86 5.68 7.89
CA LYS A 113 -26.73 4.66 8.50
C LYS A 113 -26.18 3.24 8.41
N ASP A 114 -25.32 2.96 7.44
CA ASP A 114 -24.79 1.62 7.19
C ASP A 114 -23.41 1.42 7.84
N ALA A 115 -22.85 2.42 8.52
CA ALA A 115 -21.49 2.40 9.08
C ALA A 115 -21.21 1.19 9.97
N VAL A 116 -22.10 0.89 10.93
CA VAL A 116 -21.97 -0.27 11.82
C VAL A 116 -22.08 -1.58 11.04
N SER A 117 -23.17 -1.73 10.28
CA SER A 117 -23.44 -2.96 9.52
C SER A 117 -22.38 -3.26 8.45
N ARG A 118 -21.71 -2.23 7.91
CA ARG A 118 -20.59 -2.39 6.99
C ARG A 118 -19.40 -3.04 7.66
N LEU A 119 -19.04 -2.60 8.87
CA LEU A 119 -17.94 -3.19 9.63
C LEU A 119 -18.29 -4.62 10.07
N GLU A 120 -19.52 -4.86 10.52
CA GLU A 120 -19.99 -6.22 10.84
C GLU A 120 -19.86 -7.17 9.64
N ARG A 121 -20.36 -6.75 8.46
CA ARG A 121 -20.22 -7.53 7.23
C ARG A 121 -18.76 -7.76 6.83
N PHE A 122 -17.90 -6.76 7.02
CA PHE A 122 -16.48 -6.87 6.71
C PHE A 122 -15.80 -7.91 7.60
N ILE A 123 -16.12 -7.92 8.90
CA ILE A 123 -15.54 -8.86 9.88
C ILE A 123 -15.93 -10.30 9.55
N GLU A 124 -17.19 -10.53 9.19
CA GLU A 124 -17.73 -11.85 8.89
C GLU A 124 -17.34 -12.38 7.49
N ALA A 125 -16.95 -11.50 6.56
CA ALA A 125 -16.59 -11.90 5.21
C ALA A 125 -15.18 -12.51 5.14
N ASP A 126 -15.04 -13.60 4.40
CA ASP A 126 -13.73 -14.08 3.96
C ASP A 126 -13.22 -13.20 2.82
N PHE A 127 -11.91 -12.93 2.80
CA PHE A 127 -11.33 -12.10 1.75
C PHE A 127 -11.19 -12.93 0.48
N ALA A 128 -11.79 -12.45 -0.62
CA ALA A 128 -11.56 -13.03 -1.93
C ALA A 128 -10.08 -12.87 -2.30
N GLN A 129 -9.51 -13.85 -2.99
CA GLN A 129 -8.11 -13.85 -3.40
C GLN A 129 -8.09 -13.99 -4.92
N VAL A 130 -7.37 -13.10 -5.60
CA VAL A 130 -7.31 -13.11 -7.07
C VAL A 130 -5.94 -12.64 -7.53
N ASP A 131 -5.38 -13.28 -8.56
CA ASP A 131 -4.18 -12.77 -9.21
C ASP A 131 -4.53 -11.56 -10.09
N TYR A 132 -3.62 -10.59 -10.20
CA TYR A 132 -3.78 -9.40 -11.01
C TYR A 132 -4.20 -9.74 -12.45
N THR A 133 -3.59 -10.78 -13.03
CA THR A 133 -3.91 -11.23 -14.39
C THR A 133 -5.37 -11.63 -14.54
N ASP A 134 -5.92 -12.32 -13.55
CA ASP A 134 -7.34 -12.72 -13.52
C ASP A 134 -8.23 -11.51 -13.23
N ALA A 135 -7.80 -10.61 -12.34
CA ALA A 135 -8.52 -9.37 -12.04
C ALA A 135 -8.69 -8.49 -13.29
N VAL A 136 -7.63 -8.32 -14.09
CA VAL A 136 -7.67 -7.62 -15.39
C VAL A 136 -8.63 -8.34 -16.33
N THR A 137 -8.57 -9.67 -16.42
CA THR A 137 -9.47 -10.46 -17.27
C THR A 137 -10.93 -10.27 -16.87
N ILE A 138 -11.23 -10.22 -15.57
CA ILE A 138 -12.58 -9.93 -15.04
C ILE A 138 -13.03 -8.53 -15.48
N LEU A 139 -12.16 -7.54 -15.32
CA LEU A 139 -12.46 -6.14 -15.63
C LEU A 139 -12.68 -5.92 -17.14
N GLU A 140 -11.88 -6.54 -18.01
CA GLU A 140 -12.06 -6.45 -19.47
C GLU A 140 -13.39 -7.09 -19.91
N ASN A 141 -13.83 -8.15 -19.24
CA ASN A 141 -15.02 -8.91 -19.62
C ASN A 141 -16.30 -8.50 -18.86
N CYS A 142 -16.25 -7.52 -17.97
CA CYS A 142 -17.41 -7.14 -17.15
C CYS A 142 -18.51 -6.37 -17.89
N GLY A 143 -18.23 -5.93 -19.13
CA GLY A 143 -19.17 -5.15 -19.93
C GLY A 143 -19.38 -3.70 -19.46
N ARG A 144 -18.62 -3.25 -18.45
CA ARG A 144 -18.64 -1.86 -17.97
C ARG A 144 -17.67 -1.00 -18.78
N LYS A 145 -18.03 0.26 -18.98
CA LYS A 145 -17.12 1.29 -19.48
C LYS A 145 -16.51 2.01 -18.28
N PHE A 146 -15.20 1.89 -18.14
CA PHE A 146 -14.39 2.63 -17.18
C PHE A 146 -13.86 3.92 -17.80
N GLU A 147 -13.58 4.92 -16.98
CA GLU A 147 -12.93 6.15 -17.44
C GLU A 147 -11.45 5.91 -17.77
N ASN A 148 -10.79 5.11 -16.93
CA ASN A 148 -9.40 4.69 -17.09
C ASN A 148 -9.33 3.36 -17.84
N PRO A 149 -8.36 3.22 -18.77
CA PRO A 149 -8.20 2.00 -19.53
C PRO A 149 -7.81 0.83 -18.61
N VAL A 150 -8.29 -0.36 -18.96
CA VAL A 150 -7.91 -1.62 -18.33
C VAL A 150 -7.22 -2.47 -19.38
N TYR A 151 -5.97 -2.86 -19.11
CA TYR A 151 -5.24 -3.87 -19.87
C TYR A 151 -4.07 -4.40 -19.03
N TRP A 152 -3.54 -5.58 -19.36
CA TRP A 152 -2.43 -6.15 -18.61
C TRP A 152 -1.19 -5.24 -18.69
N GLY A 153 -0.64 -4.84 -17.54
CA GLY A 153 0.52 -3.95 -17.43
C GLY A 153 0.21 -2.53 -16.97
N VAL A 154 -1.06 -2.16 -16.75
CA VAL A 154 -1.42 -0.91 -16.07
C VAL A 154 -1.83 -1.14 -14.64
N ASP A 155 -1.57 -0.14 -13.81
CA ASP A 155 -2.06 -0.16 -12.44
C ASP A 155 -3.60 -0.04 -12.40
N LEU A 156 -4.21 -0.67 -11.41
CA LEU A 156 -5.66 -0.62 -11.25
C LEU A 156 -6.06 0.73 -10.65
N SER A 157 -6.98 1.42 -11.32
CA SER A 157 -7.52 2.66 -10.77
C SER A 157 -8.59 2.38 -9.72
N SER A 158 -8.92 3.38 -8.89
CA SER A 158 -9.92 3.22 -7.82
C SER A 158 -11.29 2.76 -8.31
N GLU A 159 -11.72 3.11 -9.54
CA GLU A 159 -12.98 2.59 -10.09
C GLU A 159 -12.92 1.08 -10.43
N HIS A 160 -11.75 0.57 -10.83
CA HIS A 160 -11.52 -0.84 -11.13
C HIS A 160 -11.51 -1.65 -9.82
N GLU A 161 -10.76 -1.17 -8.83
CA GLU A 161 -10.70 -1.77 -7.49
C GLU A 161 -12.07 -1.87 -6.84
N ARG A 162 -12.84 -0.77 -6.88
CA ARG A 162 -14.19 -0.72 -6.33
C ARG A 162 -15.13 -1.66 -7.07
N TYR A 163 -15.02 -1.77 -8.40
CA TYR A 163 -15.82 -2.75 -9.14
C TYR A 163 -15.55 -4.19 -8.67
N LEU A 164 -14.28 -4.56 -8.50
CA LEU A 164 -13.90 -5.89 -8.02
C LEU A 164 -14.51 -6.16 -6.63
N ALA A 165 -14.33 -5.23 -5.68
CA ALA A 165 -14.78 -5.42 -4.30
C ALA A 165 -16.31 -5.29 -4.12
N GLU A 166 -16.95 -4.31 -4.77
CA GLU A 166 -18.37 -3.96 -4.53
C GLU A 166 -19.34 -4.74 -5.42
N GLU A 167 -18.96 -5.06 -6.66
CA GLU A 167 -19.89 -5.60 -7.66
C GLU A 167 -19.58 -7.05 -8.04
N HIS A 168 -18.30 -7.37 -8.30
CA HIS A 168 -17.89 -8.71 -8.73
C HIS A 168 -17.85 -9.70 -7.55
N PHE A 169 -16.96 -9.46 -6.58
CA PHE A 169 -16.77 -10.35 -5.44
C PHE A 169 -17.74 -10.06 -4.29
N LYS A 170 -18.19 -8.81 -4.15
CA LYS A 170 -19.07 -8.35 -3.05
C LYS A 170 -18.50 -8.65 -1.65
N ALA A 171 -17.18 -8.60 -1.55
CA ALA A 171 -16.39 -8.90 -0.38
C ALA A 171 -15.07 -8.11 -0.46
N PRO A 172 -14.31 -7.98 0.64
CA PRO A 172 -12.93 -7.52 0.57
C PRO A 172 -12.12 -8.45 -0.35
N VAL A 173 -11.18 -7.89 -1.10
CA VAL A 173 -10.42 -8.63 -2.11
C VAL A 173 -8.93 -8.41 -1.89
N VAL A 174 -8.12 -9.46 -1.93
CA VAL A 174 -6.67 -9.37 -2.02
C VAL A 174 -6.30 -9.66 -3.47
N VAL A 175 -5.84 -8.64 -4.18
CA VAL A 175 -5.27 -8.78 -5.52
C VAL A 175 -3.78 -9.06 -5.38
N LYS A 176 -3.24 -10.08 -6.07
CA LYS A 176 -1.86 -10.55 -5.91
C LYS A 176 -1.09 -10.55 -7.23
N ASN A 177 0.24 -10.65 -7.13
CA ASN A 177 1.11 -10.98 -8.27
C ASN A 177 1.03 -9.96 -9.42
N TYR A 178 1.31 -8.70 -9.09
CA TYR A 178 1.28 -7.58 -10.05
C TYR A 178 2.46 -7.60 -11.03
N PRO A 179 2.33 -6.97 -12.22
CA PRO A 179 3.45 -6.83 -13.17
C PRO A 179 4.64 -6.11 -12.54
N LYS A 180 5.85 -6.61 -12.79
CA LYS A 180 7.08 -6.08 -12.19
C LYS A 180 7.36 -4.62 -12.55
N ASP A 181 6.92 -4.18 -13.73
CA ASP A 181 7.28 -2.87 -14.30
C ASP A 181 6.48 -1.70 -13.69
N ILE A 182 5.40 -2.00 -12.96
CA ILE A 182 4.55 -0.98 -12.29
C ILE A 182 4.66 -1.02 -10.77
N LYS A 183 5.56 -1.85 -10.23
CA LYS A 183 5.77 -2.02 -8.79
C LYS A 183 7.24 -1.80 -8.42
N ALA A 184 7.51 -1.62 -7.14
CA ALA A 184 8.81 -1.20 -6.64
C ALA A 184 9.91 -2.28 -6.77
N PHE A 185 11.17 -1.83 -6.79
CA PHE A 185 12.35 -2.70 -6.97
C PHE A 185 12.51 -3.78 -5.89
N TYR A 186 12.04 -3.51 -4.67
CA TYR A 186 12.20 -4.41 -3.52
C TYR A 186 11.21 -5.58 -3.49
N MET A 187 10.24 -5.62 -4.40
CA MET A 187 9.22 -6.67 -4.42
C MET A 187 9.77 -7.94 -5.08
N ARG A 188 9.61 -9.09 -4.43
CA ARG A 188 10.18 -10.37 -4.89
C ARG A 188 9.70 -10.74 -6.29
N LEU A 189 10.63 -11.02 -7.19
CA LEU A 189 10.33 -11.47 -8.54
C LEU A 189 9.79 -12.90 -8.52
N ASN A 190 8.62 -13.11 -9.13
CA ASN A 190 7.99 -14.42 -9.26
C ASN A 190 8.72 -15.30 -10.29
N GLU A 191 8.44 -16.60 -10.26
CA GLU A 191 9.08 -17.58 -11.15
C GLU A 191 8.76 -17.37 -12.64
N ASP A 192 7.68 -16.64 -12.94
CA ASP A 192 7.29 -16.28 -14.31
C ASP A 192 8.19 -15.20 -14.95
N GLY A 193 9.03 -14.53 -14.15
CA GLY A 193 9.90 -13.43 -14.56
C GLY A 193 9.18 -12.15 -15.00
N LYS A 194 7.85 -12.08 -14.83
CA LYS A 194 6.98 -10.99 -15.31
C LYS A 194 6.26 -10.28 -14.17
N THR A 195 5.95 -11.00 -13.10
CA THR A 195 5.21 -10.48 -11.96
C THR A 195 6.08 -10.46 -10.71
N VAL A 196 5.66 -9.66 -9.73
CA VAL A 196 6.27 -9.61 -8.41
C VAL A 196 5.25 -10.02 -7.36
N ALA A 197 5.71 -10.57 -6.25
CA ALA A 197 4.91 -11.03 -5.12
C ALA A 197 4.36 -9.83 -4.30
N ALA A 198 3.57 -8.98 -4.96
CA ALA A 198 2.85 -7.86 -4.40
C ALA A 198 1.42 -8.26 -4.06
N MET A 199 0.81 -7.56 -3.11
CA MET A 199 -0.62 -7.61 -2.84
C MET A 199 -1.18 -6.22 -2.53
N ASP A 200 -2.40 -6.00 -2.98
CA ASP A 200 -3.22 -4.87 -2.56
C ASP A 200 -4.54 -5.42 -1.98
N VAL A 201 -4.92 -4.96 -0.79
CA VAL A 201 -6.17 -5.31 -0.11
C VAL A 201 -7.19 -4.23 -0.42
N LEU A 202 -8.27 -4.62 -1.07
CA LEU A 202 -9.35 -3.75 -1.53
C LEU A 202 -10.55 -3.87 -0.59
N ALA A 203 -10.92 -2.75 0.03
CA ALA A 203 -12.10 -2.64 0.88
C ALA A 203 -13.28 -2.02 0.10
N PRO A 204 -14.48 -2.63 0.15
CA PRO A 204 -15.69 -2.04 -0.45
C PRO A 204 -15.93 -0.59 0.02
N GLY A 205 -16.19 0.32 -0.91
CA GLY A 205 -16.44 1.75 -0.68
C GLY A 205 -15.18 2.63 -0.75
N ILE A 206 -14.01 2.09 -0.39
CA ILE A 206 -12.76 2.87 -0.29
C ILE A 206 -11.87 2.60 -1.50
N GLY A 207 -11.66 1.32 -1.85
CA GLY A 207 -10.58 0.87 -2.75
C GLY A 207 -9.45 0.25 -1.92
N GLU A 208 -8.21 0.44 -2.35
CA GLU A 208 -7.03 0.01 -1.59
C GLU A 208 -7.03 0.53 -0.13
N ILE A 209 -6.81 -0.36 0.83
CA ILE A 209 -6.62 -0.04 2.25
C ILE A 209 -5.28 -0.52 2.81
N ILE A 210 -4.67 -1.56 2.20
CA ILE A 210 -3.34 -2.06 2.54
C ILE A 210 -2.63 -2.46 1.25
N GLY A 211 -1.43 -1.92 1.02
CA GLY A 211 -0.48 -2.41 0.02
C GLY A 211 0.70 -3.10 0.69
N GLY A 212 1.23 -4.16 0.07
CA GLY A 212 2.37 -4.88 0.62
C GLY A 212 3.00 -5.86 -0.37
N SER A 213 4.14 -6.44 0.00
CA SER A 213 4.79 -7.46 -0.83
C SER A 213 5.67 -8.38 0.00
N GLN A 214 5.92 -9.58 -0.51
CA GLN A 214 7.11 -10.32 -0.12
C GLN A 214 8.34 -9.59 -0.67
N ARG A 215 9.38 -9.46 0.15
CA ARG A 215 10.62 -8.75 -0.20
C ARG A 215 11.54 -9.64 -1.02
N GLU A 216 12.29 -9.06 -1.96
CA GLU A 216 13.30 -9.77 -2.73
C GLU A 216 14.51 -10.09 -1.85
N GLU A 217 14.60 -11.34 -1.39
CA GLU A 217 15.64 -11.80 -0.49
C GLU A 217 16.93 -12.22 -1.21
N ARG A 218 16.87 -12.43 -2.54
CA ARG A 218 18.01 -12.91 -3.33
C ARG A 218 18.80 -11.70 -3.83
N LEU A 219 20.04 -11.58 -3.35
CA LEU A 219 20.87 -10.41 -3.60
C LEU A 219 21.13 -10.15 -5.09
N ASP A 220 21.40 -11.20 -5.87
CA ASP A 220 21.64 -11.11 -7.31
C ASP A 220 20.42 -10.59 -8.08
N VAL A 221 19.23 -11.05 -7.72
CA VAL A 221 17.96 -10.59 -8.31
C VAL A 221 17.65 -9.15 -7.90
N LEU A 222 17.89 -8.79 -6.64
CA LEU A 222 17.69 -7.43 -6.14
C LEU A 222 18.62 -6.43 -6.85
N ASP A 223 19.91 -6.75 -6.96
CA ASP A 223 20.89 -5.92 -7.67
C ASP A 223 20.48 -5.70 -9.13
N GLU A 224 20.06 -6.75 -9.83
CA GLU A 224 19.56 -6.64 -11.21
C GLU A 224 18.32 -5.75 -11.30
N ARG A 225 17.36 -5.90 -10.37
CA ARG A 225 16.15 -5.07 -10.35
C ARG A 225 16.43 -3.60 -10.03
N MET A 226 17.37 -3.30 -9.14
CA MET A 226 17.79 -1.92 -8.87
C MET A 226 18.39 -1.27 -10.13
N LEU A 227 19.25 -1.99 -10.85
CA LEU A 227 19.84 -1.53 -12.10
C LEU A 227 18.79 -1.32 -13.21
N GLU A 228 17.83 -2.23 -13.37
CA GLU A 228 16.70 -2.09 -14.32
C GLU A 228 15.88 -0.82 -14.06
N MET A 229 15.80 -0.37 -12.80
CA MET A 229 15.04 0.82 -12.39
C MET A 229 15.89 2.10 -12.28
N GLY A 230 17.18 2.04 -12.60
CA GLY A 230 18.08 3.19 -12.61
C GLY A 230 18.49 3.69 -11.22
N LEU A 231 18.56 2.79 -10.24
CA LEU A 231 19.03 3.06 -8.87
C LEU A 231 20.52 2.74 -8.70
#